data_AF-O31914-F1
#
_entry.id   AF-O31914-F1
#
_cell.length_a   1.000
_cell.length_b   1.000
_cell.length_c   1.000
_cell.angle_alpha   90.00
_cell.angle_beta   90.00
_cell.angle_gamma   90.00
#
_symmetry.space_group_name_H-M   'P 1'
#
loop_
_entity.id
_entity.type
_entity.pdbx_description
1 polymer ?
#
loop_
_entity_poly.entity_id
_entity_poly.type
_entity_poly.pdbx_seq_one_letter_code
_entity_poly.pdbx_strand_id
1 'polypeptide(L)'
;MNLYEIMLEHFAPKGSERGIFTYLLAQSDEEVYEWLKTDPSLSDGRAVYTPYQDNEANGKTYAIYNQSFDIVGHEKYKDRMIRLKGELNDEVELTDLYYGMTLVGWSMVKSDIPSEQIELLKDTGISIESA
;
A
#
# COMPACT_ATOMS: atom_id res chain seq x y z
N MET A 1 -14.68 -6.80 -9.67
CA MET A 1 -13.84 -5.96 -8.78
C MET A 1 -13.30 -6.84 -7.68
N ASN A 2 -12.06 -6.62 -7.30
CA ASN A 2 -11.41 -7.31 -6.20
C ASN A 2 -11.47 -6.43 -4.96
N LEU A 3 -11.60 -7.06 -3.80
CA LEU A 3 -11.51 -6.39 -2.52
C LEU A 3 -10.11 -6.58 -1.97
N TYR A 4 -9.49 -5.44 -1.67
CA TYR A 4 -8.20 -5.35 -1.02
C TYR A 4 -8.39 -4.82 0.40
N GLU A 5 -7.53 -5.26 1.29
CA GLU A 5 -7.29 -4.57 2.55
C GLU A 5 -6.04 -3.71 2.41
N ILE A 6 -6.14 -2.44 2.81
CA ILE A 6 -5.02 -1.51 2.88
C ILE A 6 -4.51 -1.54 4.31
N MET A 7 -3.34 -2.13 4.50
CA MET A 7 -2.72 -2.31 5.80
C MET A 7 -1.71 -1.19 6.09
N LEU A 8 -1.48 -0.95 7.37
CA LEU A 8 -0.41 -0.11 7.84
C LEU A 8 0.40 -0.76 8.96
N GLU A 9 1.65 -0.36 9.06
CA GLU A 9 2.42 -0.47 10.29
C GLU A 9 3.05 0.88 10.60
N HIS A 10 2.65 1.46 11.74
CA HIS A 10 3.23 2.68 12.24
C HIS A 10 4.32 2.34 13.25
N PHE A 11 5.54 2.82 13.00
CA PHE A 11 6.69 2.68 13.89
C PHE A 11 6.94 3.99 14.62
N ALA A 12 7.10 3.92 15.94
CA ALA A 12 7.46 5.02 16.81
C ALA A 12 8.64 4.61 17.72
N PRO A 13 9.29 5.54 18.44
CA PRO A 13 10.49 5.21 19.23
C PRO A 13 10.25 4.19 20.34
N LYS A 14 8.99 4.05 20.78
CA LYS A 14 8.59 3.17 21.88
C LYS A 14 7.86 1.90 21.44
N GLY A 15 7.68 1.67 20.15
CA GLY A 15 7.00 0.48 19.64
C GLY A 15 6.42 0.68 18.24
N SER A 16 5.71 -0.33 17.76
CA SER A 16 4.95 -0.25 16.51
C SER A 16 3.50 -0.69 16.72
N GLU A 17 2.64 -0.24 15.83
CA GLU A 17 1.23 -0.64 15.77
C GLU A 17 0.88 -1.02 14.33
N ARG A 18 0.27 -2.20 14.18
CA ARG A 18 -0.26 -2.69 12.91
C ARG A 18 -1.77 -2.50 12.88
N GLY A 19 -2.30 -2.13 11.72
CA GLY A 19 -3.73 -1.94 11.55
C GLY A 19 -4.16 -1.99 10.09
N ILE A 20 -5.46 -1.81 9.90
CA ILE A 20 -6.07 -1.66 8.58
C ILE A 20 -6.50 -0.20 8.44
N PHE A 21 -6.04 0.46 7.38
CA PHE A 21 -6.56 1.77 7.00
C PHE A 21 -8.00 1.60 6.53
N THR A 22 -8.22 0.84 5.47
CA THR A 22 -9.55 0.64 4.89
C THR A 22 -9.58 -0.60 4.02
N TYR A 23 -10.77 -0.95 3.54
CA TYR A 23 -10.91 -1.84 2.40
C TYR A 23 -11.05 -1.03 1.11
N LEU A 24 -10.48 -1.53 0.02
CA LEU A 24 -10.47 -0.87 -1.29
C LEU A 24 -10.99 -1.82 -2.36
N LEU A 25 -11.92 -1.35 -3.18
CA LEU A 25 -12.33 -2.01 -4.41
C LEU A 25 -11.47 -1.54 -5.57
N ALA A 26 -10.75 -2.48 -6.20
CA ALA A 26 -9.92 -2.23 -7.37
C ALA A 26 -9.92 -3.45 -8.29
N GLN A 27 -9.59 -3.28 -9.57
CA GLN A 27 -9.47 -4.37 -10.55
C GLN A 27 -8.10 -5.06 -10.49
N SER A 28 -7.07 -4.38 -9.99
CA SER A 28 -5.70 -4.91 -10.00
C SER A 28 -4.81 -4.24 -8.95
N ASP A 29 -3.67 -4.86 -8.63
CA ASP A 29 -2.65 -4.28 -7.75
C ASP A 29 -2.09 -2.95 -8.28
N GLU A 30 -2.04 -2.79 -9.61
CA GLU A 30 -1.66 -1.54 -10.29
C GLU A 30 -2.60 -0.39 -9.93
N GLU A 31 -3.90 -0.66 -9.88
CA GLU A 31 -4.91 0.35 -9.56
C GLU A 31 -4.91 0.70 -8.06
N VAL A 32 -4.61 -0.27 -7.19
CA VAL A 32 -4.35 0.01 -5.76
C VAL A 32 -3.16 0.94 -5.60
N TYR A 33 -2.07 0.69 -6.35
CA TYR A 33 -0.88 1.53 -6.32
C TYR A 33 -1.16 2.97 -6.80
N GLU A 34 -1.82 3.12 -7.94
CA GLU A 34 -2.17 4.45 -8.47
C GLU A 34 -3.12 5.21 -7.53
N TRP A 35 -4.05 4.52 -6.86
CA TRP A 35 -4.90 5.12 -5.84
C TRP A 35 -4.08 5.62 -4.64
N LEU A 36 -3.20 4.79 -4.07
CA LEU A 36 -2.32 5.15 -2.94
C LEU A 36 -1.42 6.34 -3.26
N LYS A 37 -0.92 6.42 -4.51
CA LYS A 37 -0.06 7.49 -5.00
C LYS A 37 -0.72 8.88 -4.96
N THR A 38 -2.06 8.95 -4.91
CA THR A 38 -2.79 10.22 -4.83
C THR A 38 -2.94 10.78 -3.42
N ASP A 39 -2.39 10.11 -2.41
CA ASP A 39 -2.58 10.41 -0.98
C ASP A 39 -4.08 10.57 -0.62
N PRO A 40 -4.86 9.49 -0.77
CA PRO A 40 -6.30 9.57 -0.73
C PRO A 40 -6.83 9.94 0.67
N SER A 41 -7.88 10.75 0.68
CA SER A 41 -8.71 10.99 1.86
C SER A 41 -9.79 9.91 1.96
N LEU A 42 -9.88 9.25 3.11
CA LEU A 42 -10.82 8.20 3.39
C LEU A 42 -12.19 8.78 3.79
N SER A 43 -13.25 8.01 3.54
CA SER A 43 -14.63 8.36 3.86
C SER A 43 -14.88 8.64 5.35
N ASP A 44 -14.03 8.11 6.24
CA ASP A 44 -14.09 8.33 7.68
C ASP A 44 -13.28 9.55 8.17
N GLY A 45 -12.71 10.33 7.23
CA GLY A 45 -11.96 11.55 7.51
C GLY A 45 -10.47 11.33 7.80
N ARG A 46 -9.97 10.09 7.79
CA ARG A 46 -8.53 9.82 7.78
C ARG A 46 -7.93 10.11 6.40
N ALA A 47 -6.61 10.24 6.33
CA ALA A 47 -5.89 10.37 5.06
C ALA A 47 -4.72 9.39 5.04
N VAL A 48 -4.45 8.81 3.88
CA VAL A 48 -3.29 7.95 3.64
C VAL A 48 -2.22 8.80 2.97
N TYR A 49 -1.01 8.80 3.51
CA TYR A 49 0.13 9.50 2.94
C TYR A 49 1.21 8.49 2.58
N THR A 50 1.65 8.50 1.32
CA THR A 50 2.70 7.61 0.82
C THR A 50 3.78 8.40 0.09
N PRO A 51 5.04 7.95 0.09
CA PRO A 51 6.10 8.63 -0.66
C PRO A 51 6.08 8.28 -2.16
N TYR A 52 4.98 7.74 -2.69
CA TYR A 52 4.97 7.07 -4.00
C TYR A 52 5.14 8.08 -5.13
N GLN A 53 4.39 9.18 -5.08
CA GLN A 53 4.48 10.25 -6.07
C GLN A 53 5.89 10.86 -6.11
N ASP A 54 6.46 11.16 -4.94
CA ASP A 54 7.80 11.75 -4.84
C ASP A 54 8.89 10.80 -5.33
N ASN A 55 8.83 9.52 -4.94
CA ASN A 55 9.81 8.52 -5.38
C ASN A 55 9.76 8.28 -6.90
N GLU A 56 8.57 8.29 -7.51
CA GLU A 56 8.44 8.24 -8.96
C GLU A 56 8.98 9.50 -9.65
N ALA A 57 8.63 10.69 -9.16
CA ALA A 57 9.10 11.95 -9.73
C ALA A 57 10.62 12.08 -9.68
N ASN A 58 11.25 11.57 -8.61
CA ASN A 58 12.69 11.52 -8.45
C ASN A 58 13.36 10.40 -9.27
N GLY A 59 12.60 9.59 -10.01
CA GLY A 59 13.12 8.51 -10.85
C GLY A 59 13.82 7.41 -10.06
N LYS A 60 13.37 7.15 -8.82
CA LYS A 60 13.98 6.16 -7.94
C LYS A 60 13.92 4.77 -8.58
N THR A 61 15.07 4.09 -8.58
CA THR A 61 15.21 2.71 -9.08
C THR A 61 15.91 1.85 -8.04
N TYR A 62 15.72 0.54 -8.13
CA TYR A 62 16.33 -0.45 -7.25
C TYR A 62 17.12 -1.44 -8.07
N ALA A 63 18.32 -1.79 -7.59
CA ALA A 63 19.09 -2.87 -8.18
C ALA A 63 18.42 -4.22 -7.89
N ILE A 64 18.36 -5.08 -8.91
CA ILE A 64 17.91 -6.46 -8.80
C ILE A 64 19.15 -7.33 -8.66
N TYR A 65 19.18 -8.18 -7.64
CA TYR A 65 20.31 -9.04 -7.33
C TYR A 65 20.01 -10.51 -7.66
N ASN A 66 21.02 -11.24 -8.12
CA ASN A 66 20.96 -12.71 -8.17
C ASN A 66 21.31 -13.32 -6.80
N GLN A 67 21.33 -14.66 -6.71
CA GLN A 67 21.71 -15.38 -5.48
C GLN A 67 23.17 -15.15 -5.05
N SER A 68 24.03 -14.66 -5.94
CA SER A 68 25.43 -14.32 -5.68
C SER A 68 25.63 -12.84 -5.33
N PHE A 69 24.54 -12.07 -5.13
CA PHE A 69 24.54 -10.62 -4.90
C PHE A 69 25.14 -9.79 -6.04
N ASP A 70 25.21 -10.34 -7.26
CA ASP A 70 25.54 -9.56 -8.44
C ASP A 70 24.30 -8.81 -8.95
N ILE A 71 24.50 -7.57 -9.40
CA ILE A 71 23.44 -6.77 -10.02
C ILE A 71 23.13 -7.32 -11.40
N VAL A 72 21.91 -7.83 -11.60
CA VAL A 72 21.42 -8.36 -12.89
C VAL A 72 20.50 -7.39 -13.62
N GLY A 73 20.06 -6.31 -12.97
CA GLY A 73 19.18 -5.32 -13.57
C GLY A 73 18.76 -4.24 -12.59
N HIS A 74 17.84 -3.38 -13.05
CA HIS A 74 17.20 -2.36 -12.21
C HIS A 74 15.69 -2.39 -12.43
N GLU A 75 14.91 -2.27 -11.36
CA GLU A 75 13.46 -2.07 -11.40
C GLU A 75 13.11 -0.63 -11.02
N LYS A 76 12.02 -0.09 -11.58
CA LYS A 76 11.50 1.21 -11.14
C LYS A 76 10.82 1.09 -9.79
N TYR A 77 10.74 2.20 -9.07
CA TYR A 77 10.06 2.26 -7.77
C TYR A 77 8.64 1.68 -7.81
N LYS A 78 7.83 2.11 -8.79
CA LYS A 78 6.48 1.61 -9.01
C LYS A 78 6.41 0.09 -9.15
N ASP A 79 7.23 -0.47 -10.03
CA ASP A 79 7.25 -1.92 -10.29
C ASP A 79 7.58 -2.71 -9.02
N ARG A 80 8.52 -2.20 -8.21
CA ARG A 80 8.87 -2.80 -6.91
C ARG A 80 7.70 -2.76 -5.94
N MET A 81 7.08 -1.59 -5.76
CA MET A 81 5.97 -1.43 -4.82
C MET A 81 4.79 -2.33 -5.20
N ILE A 82 4.48 -2.47 -6.49
CA ILE A 82 3.42 -3.38 -6.95
C ILE A 82 3.80 -4.84 -6.70
N ARG A 83 5.04 -5.24 -7.03
CA ARG A 83 5.54 -6.60 -6.83
C ARG A 83 5.53 -7.01 -5.35
N LEU A 84 5.91 -6.09 -4.45
CA LEU A 84 5.93 -6.31 -3.00
C LEU A 84 4.57 -6.06 -2.34
N LYS A 85 3.62 -5.44 -3.03
CA LYS A 85 2.33 -4.98 -2.49
C LYS A 85 2.50 -3.95 -1.38
N GLY A 86 3.34 -2.95 -1.65
CA GLY A 86 3.62 -1.79 -0.83
C GLY A 86 4.91 -1.88 -0.03
N GLU A 87 5.27 -0.76 0.58
CA GLU A 87 6.50 -0.54 1.36
C GLU A 87 6.51 -1.33 2.67
N LEU A 88 5.35 -1.71 3.19
CA LEU A 88 5.23 -2.57 4.38
C LEU A 88 5.92 -3.94 4.20
N ASN A 89 6.03 -4.41 2.97
CA ASN A 89 6.69 -5.67 2.62
C ASN A 89 8.10 -5.46 2.02
N ASP A 90 8.61 -4.22 2.08
CA ASP A 90 9.96 -3.88 1.63
C ASP A 90 10.94 -3.83 2.81
N GLU A 91 12.23 -3.97 2.50
CA GLU A 91 13.31 -3.78 3.47
C GLU A 91 13.53 -2.28 3.68
N VAL A 92 12.69 -1.68 4.54
CA VAL A 92 12.78 -0.25 4.87
C VAL A 92 13.65 -0.04 6.11
N GLU A 93 14.62 0.85 6.00
CA GLU A 93 15.45 1.26 7.15
C GLU A 93 14.68 2.23 8.05
N LEU A 94 14.42 1.80 9.29
CA LEU A 94 13.69 2.59 10.28
C LEU A 94 14.62 3.59 10.98
N THR A 95 14.80 4.75 10.36
CA THR A 95 15.59 5.87 10.90
C THR A 95 14.69 7.07 11.20
N ASP A 96 15.16 7.94 12.10
CA ASP A 96 14.49 9.21 12.47
C ASP A 96 13.00 9.07 12.86
N LEU A 97 12.69 8.07 13.70
CA LEU A 97 11.32 7.77 14.16
C LEU A 97 10.74 8.82 15.12
N TYR A 98 11.29 10.03 15.27
CA TYR A 98 10.81 11.01 16.24
C TYR A 98 9.33 11.37 16.03
N TYR A 99 8.90 11.49 14.76
CA TYR A 99 7.50 11.66 14.36
C TYR A 99 6.81 10.35 13.97
N GLY A 100 7.53 9.25 14.12
CA GLY A 100 7.17 7.94 13.61
C GLY A 100 7.26 7.84 12.09
N MET A 101 7.18 6.60 11.61
CA MET A 101 7.16 6.26 10.19
C MET A 101 6.03 5.27 9.96
N THR A 102 5.13 5.58 9.03
CA THR A 102 4.05 4.67 8.65
C THR A 102 4.41 4.02 7.33
N LEU A 103 4.40 2.69 7.31
CA LEU A 103 4.55 1.90 6.09
C LEU A 103 3.17 1.40 5.65
N VAL A 104 2.85 1.57 4.38
CA VAL A 104 1.60 1.10 3.78
C VAL A 104 1.82 -0.14 2.93
N GLY A 105 0.91 -1.11 3.04
CA GLY A 105 0.88 -2.28 2.17
C GLY A 105 -0.55 -2.68 1.84
N TRP A 106 -0.72 -3.63 0.92
CA TRP A 106 -2.04 -4.16 0.61
C TRP A 106 -2.03 -5.66 0.38
N SER A 107 -3.20 -6.24 0.57
CA SER A 107 -3.43 -7.67 0.38
C SER A 107 -4.78 -7.85 -0.29
N MET A 108 -4.88 -8.79 -1.24
CA MET A 108 -6.17 -9.11 -1.85
C MET A 108 -6.92 -10.05 -0.90
N VAL A 109 -8.04 -9.58 -0.37
CA VAL A 109 -8.90 -10.36 0.52
C VAL A 109 -9.76 -11.32 -0.29
N LYS A 110 -10.32 -10.84 -1.40
CA LYS A 110 -11.21 -11.63 -2.26
C LYS A 110 -11.25 -11.06 -3.67
N SER A 111 -11.07 -11.94 -4.66
CA SER A 111 -11.25 -11.59 -6.07
C SER A 111 -12.72 -11.69 -6.49
N ASP A 112 -13.06 -10.93 -7.54
CA ASP A 112 -14.34 -11.02 -8.26
C ASP A 112 -15.59 -10.98 -7.35
N ILE A 113 -15.63 -10.01 -6.43
CA ILE A 113 -16.79 -9.82 -5.56
C ILE A 113 -18.00 -9.35 -6.38
N PRO A 114 -19.17 -10.01 -6.27
CA PRO A 114 -20.41 -9.54 -6.84
C PRO A 114 -20.88 -8.22 -6.22
N SER A 115 -21.47 -7.33 -7.02
CA SER A 115 -21.98 -6.03 -6.55
C SER A 115 -22.94 -6.14 -5.37
N GLU A 116 -23.78 -7.17 -5.32
CA GLU A 116 -24.70 -7.42 -4.20
C GLU A 116 -23.97 -7.62 -2.86
N GLN A 117 -22.80 -8.27 -2.86
CA GLN A 117 -22.01 -8.46 -1.65
C GLN A 117 -21.29 -7.18 -1.23
N ILE A 118 -20.89 -6.35 -2.20
CA ILE A 118 -20.29 -5.03 -1.93
C ILE A 118 -21.29 -4.14 -1.19
N GLU A 119 -22.53 -4.07 -1.68
CA GLU A 119 -23.57 -3.27 -1.03
C GLU A 119 -23.91 -3.83 0.36
N LEU A 120 -23.98 -5.15 0.51
CA LEU A 120 -24.18 -5.76 1.83
C LEU A 120 -23.07 -5.38 2.82
N LEU A 121 -21.80 -5.34 2.39
CA LEU A 121 -20.70 -4.93 3.27
C LEU A 121 -20.84 -3.46 3.70
N LYS A 122 -21.19 -2.57 2.77
CA LYS A 122 -21.47 -1.15 3.09
C LYS A 122 -22.64 -1.02 4.07
N ASP A 123 -23.71 -1.77 3.87
CA ASP A 123 -24.90 -1.77 4.74
C ASP A 123 -24.58 -2.24 6.17
N THR A 124 -23.54 -3.05 6.35
CA THR A 124 -23.04 -3.44 7.68
C THR A 124 -22.18 -2.37 8.37
N GLY A 125 -21.96 -1.23 7.72
CA GLY A 125 -21.17 -0.11 8.26
C GLY A 125 -19.66 -0.26 8.04
N ILE A 126 -19.23 -1.21 7.20
CA ILE A 126 -17.82 -1.33 6.80
C ILE A 126 -17.53 -0.24 5.77
N SER A 127 -16.59 0.67 6.08
CA SER A 127 -16.09 1.63 5.12
C SER A 127 -15.31 0.92 4.02
N ILE A 128 -15.72 1.14 2.77
CA ILE A 128 -15.11 0.58 1.57
C ILE A 128 -14.88 1.72 0.59
N GLU A 129 -13.63 1.92 0.20
CA GLU A 129 -13.23 2.87 -0.82
C GLU A 129 -13.27 2.24 -2.22
N SER A 130 -13.22 3.05 -3.26
CA SER A 130 -13.07 2.61 -4.65
C SER A 130 -11.96 3.40 -5.32
N ALA A 131 -11.14 2.72 -6.11
CA ALA A 131 -10.06 3.34 -6.86
C ALA A 131 -10.55 4.13 -8.09
#